data_AF-A0A6A6N9J1-F1
#
_entry.id   AF-A0A6A6N9J1-F1
#
_cell.length_a   1.000
_cell.length_b   1.000
_cell.length_c   1.000
_cell.angle_alpha   90.00
_cell.angle_beta   90.00
_cell.angle_gamma   90.00
#
_symmetry.space_group_name_H-M   'P 1'
#
loop_
_entity.id
_entity.type
_entity.pdbx_description
1 polymer ?
#
loop_
_entity_poly.entity_id
_entity_poly.type
_entity_poly.pdbx_seq_one_letter_code
_entity_poly.pdbx_strand_id
1 'polypeptide(L)'
;MPLFPSPHQELRLEHAKARLLRETMATSSSSLILAPLSKLKNLYLEAIPDLESLPQLQNLTSLQKLEILSCPKLASMSQDMGRLKCLQHLKIVDCDELISDDSDAMEWGDLGSLQSLNIRGLPKLTSSPKGLQFVTNLQELTINNCASLMALQDWIGNLTSIRSLIISRLTSLPEGMHLLTSLQQLIIYECLKLSVRYIKEKGVDWPRIAHIPNLYTHPPEVAFNIAEQVITKLGSVAFQEIELISGAKDDLKKLENSLTTIKAVLIDAEEKQEKSLAVKSWLRRLQDIVYEADELVDEVATNDLQRMVQAQSQGKVVTQVCNFFSSSNQIWFRSKLGHRVRDIRQKLNEVENEISILHLMKKEIIADVRDKSSGRETSSVVKYDIIGREKDKENMIESLLIPTSQENVSVSAIVGIGGLGKTALAQLVYNDEKVKNYFEKKMWVCVSEDFDVKLLVKKILECATDEEVPNLELEQCIIVLKRS
;
A
#
# COMPACT_ATOMS: atom_id res chain seq x y z
N MET A 1 11.21 10.23 29.53
CA MET A 1 10.02 9.88 30.34
C MET A 1 8.80 10.30 29.55
N PRO A 2 7.76 9.48 29.37
CA PRO A 2 6.42 10.01 29.22
C PRO A 2 5.75 10.01 30.59
N LEU A 3 5.48 11.21 31.10
CA LEU A 3 4.59 11.48 32.22
C LEU A 3 3.15 11.44 31.71
N PHE A 4 2.31 10.57 32.31
CA PHE A 4 0.85 10.54 32.31
C PHE A 4 0.09 10.64 30.96
N PRO A 5 -1.05 9.95 30.81
CA PRO A 5 -1.91 10.19 29.66
C PRO A 5 -2.39 11.65 29.70
N SER A 6 -2.05 12.38 28.65
CA SER A 6 -2.59 13.69 28.29
C SER A 6 -4.14 13.67 28.32
N PRO A 7 -4.83 14.83 28.25
CA PRO A 7 -6.29 14.89 28.11
C PRO A 7 -6.87 14.10 26.90
N HIS A 8 -6.04 13.50 26.05
CA HIS A 8 -6.41 12.88 24.78
C HIS A 8 -6.81 11.40 24.85
N GLN A 9 -6.96 10.79 26.03
CA GLN A 9 -7.39 9.37 26.17
C GLN A 9 -6.54 8.40 25.35
N GLU A 10 -5.27 8.75 25.12
CA GLU A 10 -4.36 8.06 24.21
C GLU A 10 -2.99 7.89 24.85
N LEU A 11 -2.41 6.69 24.69
CA LEU A 11 -1.09 6.34 25.18
C LEU A 11 -0.30 5.72 24.02
N ARG A 12 0.83 6.35 23.69
CA ARG A 12 1.79 5.86 22.70
C ARG A 12 3.11 5.55 23.36
N LEU A 13 3.64 4.37 23.10
CA LEU A 13 4.96 3.94 23.53
C LEU A 13 5.74 3.47 22.30
N GLU A 14 6.66 4.32 21.86
CA GLU A 14 7.51 4.12 20.69
C GLU A 14 8.95 3.93 21.16
N HIS A 15 9.65 2.92 20.65
CA HIS A 15 11.06 2.62 21.00
C HIS A 15 11.33 2.51 22.50
N ALA A 16 10.32 2.08 23.26
CA ALA A 16 10.38 1.96 24.70
C ALA A 16 10.96 0.61 25.14
N LYS A 17 11.31 0.50 26.43
CA LYS A 17 11.61 -0.79 27.07
C LYS A 17 10.33 -1.38 27.67
N ALA A 18 10.15 -2.69 27.60
CA ALA A 18 9.01 -3.41 28.17
C ALA A 18 8.82 -3.16 29.68
N ARG A 19 9.92 -2.88 30.40
CA ARG A 19 9.90 -2.40 31.79
C ARG A 19 9.00 -1.17 31.97
N LEU A 20 9.13 -0.16 31.10
CA LEU A 20 8.39 1.10 31.22
C LEU A 20 6.90 0.89 30.99
N LEU A 21 6.55 0.01 30.05
CA LEU A 21 5.17 -0.44 29.85
C LEU A 21 4.62 -1.09 31.12
N ARG A 22 5.36 -2.03 31.73
CA ARG A 22 4.98 -2.68 32.99
C ARG A 22 4.84 -1.70 34.14
N GLU A 23 5.76 -0.76 34.31
CA GLU A 23 5.71 0.27 35.35
C GLU A 23 4.52 1.21 35.15
N THR A 24 4.24 1.63 33.92
CA THR A 24 3.09 2.49 33.57
C THR A 24 1.77 1.77 33.87
N MET A 25 1.71 0.46 33.66
CA MET A 25 0.52 -0.34 33.96
C MET A 25 0.39 -0.67 35.45
N ALA A 26 1.51 -0.98 36.13
CA ALA A 26 1.55 -1.39 37.54
C ALA A 26 1.40 -0.24 38.54
N THR A 27 1.83 0.98 38.19
CA THR A 27 1.60 2.19 39.01
C THR A 27 0.11 2.54 39.18
N SER A 28 -0.77 1.87 38.43
CA SER A 28 -2.22 1.94 38.58
C SER A 28 -2.78 1.07 39.72
N SER A 29 -1.95 0.21 40.34
CA SER A 29 -2.40 -0.82 41.29
C SER A 29 -2.27 -0.40 42.75
N SER A 30 -1.44 0.60 43.05
CA SER A 30 -1.12 1.01 44.43
C SER A 30 -1.56 2.45 44.69
N SER A 31 -2.56 2.57 45.58
CA SER A 31 -3.13 3.78 46.21
C SER A 31 -4.34 4.47 45.51
N LEU A 32 -5.53 4.24 46.09
CA LEU A 32 -6.72 5.11 46.25
C LEU A 32 -7.21 6.05 45.13
N ILE A 33 -6.81 5.87 43.87
CA ILE A 33 -7.42 6.54 42.72
C ILE A 33 -7.72 5.46 41.68
N LEU A 34 -9.00 5.21 41.39
CA LEU A 34 -9.41 4.29 40.33
C LEU A 34 -8.85 4.79 38.97
N ALA A 35 -7.73 4.19 38.58
CA ALA A 35 -7.17 3.99 37.25
C ALA A 35 -7.12 5.22 36.31
N PRO A 36 -6.00 5.97 36.22
CA PRO A 36 -5.78 6.97 35.17
C PRO A 36 -5.90 6.39 33.73
N LEU A 37 -5.77 5.07 33.56
CA LEU A 37 -5.89 4.38 32.28
C LEU A 37 -7.29 3.80 31.98
N SER A 38 -8.23 3.84 32.94
CA SER A 38 -9.61 3.33 32.69
C SER A 38 -10.36 4.15 31.63
N LYS A 39 -9.97 5.41 31.45
CA LYS A 39 -10.49 6.33 30.42
C LYS A 39 -9.72 6.24 29.10
N LEU A 40 -8.66 5.42 29.03
CA LEU A 40 -7.85 5.27 27.84
C LEU A 40 -8.69 4.62 26.74
N LYS A 41 -8.75 5.27 25.58
CA LYS A 41 -9.42 4.77 24.37
C LYS A 41 -8.43 4.17 23.38
N ASN A 42 -7.23 4.74 23.28
CA ASN A 42 -6.25 4.32 22.28
C ASN A 42 -4.92 3.94 22.93
N LEU A 43 -4.40 2.75 22.60
CA LEU A 43 -3.10 2.27 23.04
C LEU A 43 -2.27 1.86 21.82
N TYR A 44 -1.09 2.47 21.67
CA TYR A 44 -0.15 2.19 20.60
C TYR A 44 1.19 1.74 21.20
N LEU A 45 1.65 0.56 20.78
CA LEU A 45 2.92 -0.03 21.17
C LEU A 45 3.74 -0.24 19.90
N GLU A 46 4.86 0.46 19.76
CA GLU A 46 5.68 0.41 18.55
C GLU A 46 7.16 0.21 18.89
N ALA A 47 7.81 -0.71 18.18
CA ALA A 47 9.24 -0.96 18.26
C ALA A 47 9.73 -1.25 19.69
N ILE A 48 9.08 -2.18 20.41
CA ILE A 48 9.47 -2.62 21.76
C ILE A 48 10.20 -3.97 21.66
N PRO A 49 11.54 -3.98 21.56
CA PRO A 49 12.30 -5.18 21.19
C PRO A 49 12.40 -6.23 22.30
N ASP A 50 12.11 -5.86 23.56
CA ASP A 50 12.17 -6.71 24.74
C ASP A 50 10.78 -7.10 25.29
N LEU A 51 9.72 -6.86 24.51
CA LEU A 51 8.35 -7.21 24.89
C LEU A 51 8.06 -8.68 24.62
N GLU A 52 8.11 -9.51 25.66
CA GLU A 52 7.79 -10.95 25.56
C GLU A 52 6.28 -11.24 25.64
N SER A 53 5.55 -10.46 26.44
CA SER A 53 4.10 -10.56 26.61
C SER A 53 3.48 -9.20 26.93
N LEU A 54 2.21 -9.02 26.57
CA LEU A 54 1.46 -7.83 26.97
C LEU A 54 1.22 -7.81 28.49
N PRO A 55 1.25 -6.63 29.12
CA PRO A 55 0.92 -6.48 30.55
C PRO A 55 -0.55 -6.83 30.83
N GLN A 56 -0.92 -6.89 32.11
CA GLN A 56 -2.33 -7.07 32.51
C GLN A 56 -3.17 -5.87 32.03
N LEU A 57 -4.11 -6.14 31.12
CA LEU A 57 -4.95 -5.11 30.47
C LEU A 57 -6.32 -4.97 31.15
N GLN A 58 -6.57 -5.69 32.25
CA GLN A 58 -7.86 -5.74 32.96
C GLN A 58 -8.50 -4.38 33.30
N ASN A 59 -7.69 -3.32 33.43
CA ASN A 59 -8.18 -1.98 33.80
C ASN A 59 -8.54 -1.09 32.58
N LEU A 60 -8.26 -1.53 31.35
CA LEU A 60 -8.47 -0.76 30.12
C LEU A 60 -9.89 -0.97 29.54
N THR A 61 -10.92 -0.86 30.37
CA THR A 61 -12.30 -1.20 29.99
C THR A 61 -12.91 -0.27 28.93
N SER A 62 -12.40 0.96 28.80
CA SER A 62 -12.83 1.92 27.77
C SER A 62 -12.01 1.86 26.47
N LEU A 63 -11.07 0.92 26.36
CA LEU A 63 -10.17 0.84 25.20
C LEU A 63 -10.95 0.50 23.94
N GLN A 64 -10.83 1.34 22.93
CA GLN A 64 -11.47 1.21 21.61
C GLN A 64 -10.47 0.77 20.55
N LYS A 65 -9.19 1.14 20.69
CA LYS A 65 -8.15 0.88 19.70
C LYS A 65 -6.85 0.40 20.34
N LEU A 66 -6.33 -0.72 19.85
CA LEU A 66 -5.05 -1.30 20.24
C LEU A 66 -4.20 -1.56 18.99
N GLU A 67 -3.02 -0.94 18.92
CA GLU A 67 -2.04 -1.22 17.87
C GLU A 67 -0.71 -1.70 18.47
N ILE A 68 -0.16 -2.76 17.90
CA ILE A 68 1.12 -3.36 18.27
C ILE A 68 1.94 -3.52 17.00
N LEU A 69 3.05 -2.81 16.89
CA LEU A 69 3.85 -2.69 15.68
C LEU A 69 5.31 -3.02 15.98
N SER A 70 5.93 -3.90 15.20
CA SER A 70 7.36 -4.21 15.25
C SER A 70 7.86 -4.61 16.65
N CYS A 71 7.14 -5.53 17.30
CA CYS A 71 7.51 -6.11 18.60
C CYS A 71 7.97 -7.57 18.40
N PRO A 72 9.22 -7.80 17.97
CA PRO A 72 9.64 -9.10 17.43
C PRO A 72 9.61 -10.22 18.48
N LYS A 73 9.84 -9.91 19.75
CA LYS A 73 9.86 -10.89 20.85
C LYS A 73 8.49 -11.21 21.45
N LEU A 74 7.41 -10.59 20.97
CA LEU A 74 6.09 -10.77 21.55
C LEU A 74 5.58 -12.18 21.25
N ALA A 75 5.64 -13.06 22.25
CA ALA A 75 5.30 -14.47 22.09
C ALA A 75 3.83 -14.77 22.39
N SER A 76 3.19 -13.97 23.26
CA SER A 76 1.80 -14.18 23.65
C SER A 76 1.04 -12.88 23.89
N MET A 77 -0.27 -12.93 23.64
CA MET A 77 -1.21 -11.88 24.06
C MET A 77 -1.49 -11.96 25.56
N SER A 78 -2.06 -10.87 26.10
CA SER A 78 -2.53 -10.85 27.48
C SER A 78 -3.75 -11.77 27.66
N GLN A 79 -3.81 -12.50 28.77
CA GLN A 79 -5.01 -13.29 29.16
C GLN A 79 -6.24 -12.41 29.41
N ASP A 80 -6.04 -11.09 29.61
CA ASP A 80 -7.13 -10.15 29.85
C ASP A 80 -7.81 -9.63 28.57
N MET A 81 -7.42 -10.09 27.38
CA MET A 81 -7.97 -9.61 26.10
C MET A 81 -9.50 -9.73 26.05
N GLY A 82 -10.07 -10.82 26.59
CA GLY A 82 -11.52 -11.00 26.64
C GLY A 82 -12.28 -9.99 27.50
N ARG A 83 -11.58 -9.22 28.35
CA ARG A 83 -12.18 -8.16 29.18
C ARG A 83 -12.33 -6.83 28.45
N LEU A 84 -11.69 -6.67 27.28
CA LEU A 84 -11.73 -5.44 26.49
C LEU A 84 -13.04 -5.34 25.69
N LYS A 85 -14.17 -5.25 26.39
CA LYS A 85 -15.51 -5.26 25.78
C LYS A 85 -15.81 -4.04 24.88
N CYS A 86 -15.02 -2.97 24.94
CA CYS A 86 -15.17 -1.79 24.08
C CYS A 86 -14.23 -1.79 22.86
N LEU A 87 -13.35 -2.79 22.70
CA LEU A 87 -12.34 -2.79 21.66
C LEU A 87 -12.99 -2.96 20.29
N GLN A 88 -12.77 -1.97 19.42
CA GLN A 88 -13.30 -1.91 18.05
C GLN A 88 -12.22 -2.17 17.01
N HIS A 89 -10.97 -1.78 17.28
CA HIS A 89 -9.87 -1.87 16.33
C HIS A 89 -8.65 -2.55 16.97
N LEU A 90 -8.19 -3.64 16.37
CA LEU A 90 -6.96 -4.33 16.77
C LEU A 90 -6.02 -4.47 15.57
N LYS A 91 -4.78 -4.00 15.73
CA LYS A 91 -3.75 -4.09 14.70
C LYS A 91 -2.48 -4.70 15.30
N ILE A 92 -1.96 -5.76 14.67
CA ILE A 92 -0.73 -6.44 15.05
C ILE A 92 0.14 -6.58 13.79
N VAL A 93 1.32 -5.98 13.80
CA VAL A 93 2.23 -5.93 12.64
C VAL A 93 3.64 -6.30 13.08
N ASP A 94 4.30 -7.18 12.32
CA ASP A 94 5.72 -7.55 12.47
C ASP A 94 6.09 -8.01 13.90
N CYS A 95 5.33 -9.00 14.41
CA CYS A 95 5.59 -9.68 15.68
C CYS A 95 6.02 -11.13 15.44
N ASP A 96 7.33 -11.35 15.28
CA ASP A 96 7.90 -12.61 14.79
C ASP A 96 7.62 -13.83 15.68
N GLU A 97 7.64 -13.63 16.99
CA GLU A 97 7.51 -14.69 18.00
C GLU A 97 6.05 -15.04 18.34
N LEU A 98 5.05 -14.33 17.82
CA LEU A 98 3.66 -14.53 18.24
C LEU A 98 3.13 -15.87 17.72
N ILE A 99 2.87 -16.81 18.64
CA ILE A 99 2.40 -18.16 18.30
C ILE A 99 0.89 -18.26 18.52
N SER A 100 0.21 -18.95 17.59
CA SER A 100 -1.16 -19.44 17.74
C SER A 100 -1.13 -20.95 18.02
N ASP A 101 -0.80 -21.35 19.24
CA ASP A 101 -0.89 -22.78 19.57
C ASP A 101 -2.37 -23.17 19.75
N ASP A 102 -2.71 -24.38 19.29
CA ASP A 102 -4.06 -24.98 19.35
C ASP A 102 -4.64 -25.14 20.78
N SER A 103 -3.85 -24.84 21.81
CA SER A 103 -4.24 -24.84 23.22
C SER A 103 -4.77 -23.48 23.66
N ASP A 104 -5.95 -23.07 23.22
CA ASP A 104 -6.78 -22.00 23.83
C ASP A 104 -6.10 -20.63 24.10
N ALA A 105 -4.90 -20.37 23.59
CA ALA A 105 -4.04 -19.28 24.07
C ALA A 105 -4.47 -17.88 23.61
N MET A 106 -5.46 -17.80 22.72
CA MET A 106 -5.97 -16.54 22.21
C MET A 106 -7.48 -16.56 22.21
N GLU A 107 -8.06 -16.05 23.30
CA GLU A 107 -9.49 -15.87 23.54
C GLU A 107 -10.04 -14.69 22.71
N TRP A 108 -9.86 -14.71 21.38
CA TRP A 108 -10.49 -13.73 20.48
C TRP A 108 -12.01 -13.73 20.58
N GLY A 109 -12.59 -14.85 21.02
CA GLY A 109 -14.04 -15.06 21.04
C GLY A 109 -14.79 -14.10 21.96
N ASP A 110 -14.09 -13.52 22.93
CA ASP A 110 -14.67 -12.57 23.87
C ASP A 110 -14.67 -11.11 23.39
N LEU A 111 -14.06 -10.83 22.22
CA LEU A 111 -13.97 -9.51 21.60
C LEU A 111 -15.22 -9.18 20.77
N GLY A 112 -16.40 -9.27 21.38
CA GLY A 112 -17.68 -9.10 20.68
C GLY A 112 -17.91 -7.73 20.03
N SER A 113 -17.16 -6.69 20.41
CA SER A 113 -17.28 -5.33 19.84
C SER A 113 -16.31 -5.03 18.70
N LEU A 114 -15.44 -5.98 18.35
CA LEU A 114 -14.39 -5.77 17.37
C LEU A 114 -14.98 -5.59 15.97
N GLN A 115 -14.59 -4.51 15.29
CA GLN A 115 -15.05 -4.13 13.96
C GLN A 115 -13.94 -4.23 12.92
N SER A 116 -12.68 -4.00 13.28
CA SER A 116 -11.55 -4.04 12.36
C SER A 116 -10.38 -4.80 12.98
N LEU A 117 -9.88 -5.80 12.24
CA LEU A 117 -8.75 -6.63 12.61
C LEU A 117 -7.70 -6.60 11.51
N ASN A 118 -6.50 -6.15 11.83
CA ASN A 118 -5.36 -6.14 10.92
C ASN A 118 -4.19 -6.94 11.51
N ILE A 119 -3.83 -8.02 10.84
CA ILE A 119 -2.71 -8.89 11.16
C ILE A 119 -1.76 -8.88 9.97
N ARG A 120 -0.52 -8.45 10.17
CA ARG A 120 0.51 -8.43 9.12
C ARG A 120 1.85 -8.95 9.63
N GLY A 121 2.55 -9.75 8.83
CA GLY A 121 3.93 -10.12 9.12
C GLY A 121 4.07 -10.98 10.38
N LEU A 122 3.23 -12.01 10.51
CA LEU A 122 3.33 -12.99 11.61
C LEU A 122 3.82 -14.35 11.07
N PRO A 123 5.14 -14.62 11.05
CA PRO A 123 5.70 -15.81 10.43
C PRO A 123 5.38 -17.11 11.20
N LYS A 124 5.22 -17.05 12.53
CA LYS A 124 4.94 -18.22 13.40
C LYS A 124 3.44 -18.50 13.62
N LEU A 125 2.55 -17.77 12.96
CA LEU A 125 1.12 -18.02 13.02
C LEU A 125 0.77 -19.29 12.20
N THR A 126 0.88 -20.46 12.83
CA THR A 126 0.72 -21.78 12.21
C THR A 126 -0.74 -22.21 12.12
N SER A 127 -1.61 -21.73 13.02
CA SER A 127 -3.02 -22.09 13.08
C SER A 127 -3.89 -20.86 12.89
N SER A 128 -4.97 -21.02 12.14
CA SER A 128 -5.97 -19.95 11.98
C SER A 128 -6.64 -19.69 13.34
N PRO A 129 -6.83 -18.43 13.76
CA PRO A 129 -7.40 -18.11 15.08
C PRO A 129 -8.87 -18.52 15.15
N LYS A 130 -9.15 -19.75 15.62
CA LYS A 130 -10.51 -20.32 15.75
C LYS A 130 -11.45 -19.43 16.56
N GLY A 131 -10.92 -18.68 17.53
CA GLY A 131 -11.69 -17.71 18.32
C GLY A 131 -12.33 -16.58 17.50
N LEU A 132 -11.86 -16.29 16.27
CA LEU A 132 -12.50 -15.32 15.38
C LEU A 132 -13.92 -15.72 14.96
N GLN A 133 -14.27 -17.01 15.06
CA GLN A 133 -15.61 -17.49 14.72
C GLN A 133 -16.75 -16.82 15.50
N PHE A 134 -16.44 -16.25 16.67
CA PHE A 134 -17.41 -15.57 17.54
C PHE A 134 -17.44 -14.05 17.35
N VAL A 135 -16.51 -13.49 16.56
CA VAL A 135 -16.37 -12.04 16.34
C VAL A 135 -17.26 -11.60 15.16
N THR A 136 -18.56 -11.81 15.29
CA THR A 136 -19.52 -11.65 14.17
C THR A 136 -19.79 -10.20 13.76
N ASN A 137 -19.38 -9.23 14.57
CA ASN A 137 -19.47 -7.78 14.28
C ASN A 137 -18.31 -7.24 13.42
N LEU A 138 -17.36 -8.09 13.04
CA LEU A 138 -16.20 -7.68 12.26
C LEU A 138 -16.63 -7.19 10.87
N GLN A 139 -16.22 -5.98 10.51
CA GLN A 139 -16.46 -5.34 9.21
C GLN A 139 -15.22 -5.37 8.33
N GLU A 140 -14.03 -5.34 8.91
CA GLU A 140 -12.75 -5.33 8.19
C GLU A 140 -11.81 -6.40 8.73
N LEU A 141 -11.30 -7.25 7.84
CA LEU A 141 -10.28 -8.23 8.17
C LEU A 141 -9.13 -8.13 7.17
N THR A 142 -7.94 -7.85 7.67
CA THR A 142 -6.70 -7.90 6.90
C THR A 142 -5.77 -8.95 7.50
N ILE A 143 -5.39 -9.96 6.72
CA ILE A 143 -4.41 -10.97 7.08
C ILE A 143 -3.37 -11.02 5.97
N ASN A 144 -2.20 -10.43 6.23
CA ASN A 144 -1.15 -10.28 5.22
C ASN A 144 0.21 -10.82 5.66
N ASN A 145 0.95 -11.41 4.72
CA ASN A 145 2.33 -11.88 4.95
C ASN A 145 2.48 -12.82 6.18
N CYS A 146 1.51 -13.72 6.39
CA CYS A 146 1.56 -14.75 7.44
C CYS A 146 2.05 -16.07 6.82
N ALA A 147 3.37 -16.27 6.73
CA ALA A 147 3.98 -17.33 5.94
C ALA A 147 3.55 -18.77 6.32
N SER A 148 3.21 -19.00 7.59
CA SER A 148 2.77 -20.31 8.08
C SER A 148 1.26 -20.57 7.94
N LEU A 149 0.46 -19.55 7.67
CA LEU A 149 -0.99 -19.67 7.53
C LEU A 149 -1.35 -20.14 6.11
N MET A 150 -1.50 -21.45 5.91
CA MET A 150 -1.73 -22.00 4.57
C MET A 150 -3.18 -21.94 4.09
N ALA A 151 -4.16 -21.82 5.00
CA ALA A 151 -5.59 -21.77 4.68
C ALA A 151 -6.37 -21.02 5.77
N LEU A 152 -7.44 -20.31 5.37
CA LEU A 152 -8.49 -19.90 6.29
C LEU A 152 -9.45 -21.09 6.48
N GLN A 153 -9.87 -21.36 7.72
CA GLN A 153 -10.85 -22.41 8.01
C GLN A 153 -12.29 -21.93 7.80
N ASP A 154 -13.26 -22.83 7.95
CA ASP A 154 -14.68 -22.56 7.64
C ASP A 154 -15.35 -21.52 8.55
N TRP A 155 -14.72 -21.14 9.66
CA TRP A 155 -15.23 -20.10 10.56
C TRP A 155 -15.42 -18.73 9.88
N ILE A 156 -14.76 -18.47 8.74
CA ILE A 156 -14.97 -17.22 8.00
C ILE A 156 -16.44 -17.03 7.63
N GLY A 157 -17.17 -18.13 7.38
CA GLY A 157 -18.59 -18.10 7.01
C GLY A 157 -19.49 -17.50 8.10
N ASN A 158 -19.02 -17.45 9.36
CA ASN A 158 -19.75 -16.84 10.47
C ASN A 158 -19.63 -15.31 10.49
N LEU A 159 -18.65 -14.72 9.78
CA LEU A 159 -18.40 -13.28 9.75
C LEU A 159 -19.36 -12.54 8.79
N THR A 160 -20.65 -12.67 9.02
CA THR A 160 -21.70 -12.13 8.14
C THR A 160 -21.72 -10.61 8.01
N SER A 161 -21.11 -9.88 8.94
CA SER A 161 -20.99 -8.41 8.91
C SER A 161 -19.80 -7.88 8.11
N ILE A 162 -18.92 -8.76 7.61
CA ILE A 162 -17.68 -8.35 6.96
C ILE A 162 -17.97 -7.61 5.65
N ARG A 163 -17.30 -6.48 5.45
CA ARG A 163 -17.41 -5.59 4.29
C ARG A 163 -16.13 -5.56 3.47
N SER A 164 -14.97 -5.62 4.12
CA SER A 164 -13.67 -5.66 3.47
C SER A 164 -12.83 -6.81 3.99
N LEU A 165 -12.39 -7.67 3.07
CA LEU A 165 -11.50 -8.80 3.37
C LEU A 165 -10.25 -8.69 2.51
N ILE A 166 -9.10 -8.57 3.15
CA ILE A 166 -7.79 -8.51 2.52
C ILE A 166 -6.95 -9.69 3.00
N ILE A 167 -6.50 -10.52 2.07
CA ILE A 167 -5.78 -11.75 2.36
C ILE A 167 -4.58 -11.91 1.43
N SER A 168 -3.48 -12.48 1.94
CA SER A 168 -2.35 -12.88 1.10
C SER A 168 -1.70 -14.20 1.50
N ARG A 169 -0.97 -14.80 0.53
CA ARG A 169 -0.19 -16.05 0.66
C ARG A 169 -0.99 -17.32 1.02
N LEU A 170 -2.32 -17.29 0.91
CA LEU A 170 -3.19 -18.46 1.12
C LEU A 170 -3.15 -19.42 -0.07
N THR A 171 -3.23 -20.72 0.23
CA THR A 171 -3.26 -21.78 -0.80
C THR A 171 -4.68 -22.18 -1.22
N SER A 172 -5.66 -21.91 -0.36
CA SER A 172 -7.09 -22.20 -0.56
C SER A 172 -7.93 -21.17 0.20
N LEU A 173 -9.14 -20.92 -0.30
CA LEU A 173 -10.20 -20.25 0.47
C LEU A 173 -11.18 -21.30 0.98
N PRO A 174 -11.74 -21.10 2.18
CA PRO A 174 -12.73 -21.99 2.77
C PRO A 174 -14.03 -21.99 1.97
N GLU A 175 -14.83 -23.03 2.16
CA GLU A 175 -16.08 -23.18 1.39
C GLU A 175 -17.09 -22.09 1.75
N GLY A 176 -17.09 -21.62 3.00
CA GLY A 176 -18.02 -20.62 3.55
C GLY A 176 -17.94 -19.20 2.95
N MET A 177 -17.10 -18.93 1.95
CA MET A 177 -17.00 -17.61 1.30
C MET A 177 -18.32 -17.12 0.69
N HIS A 178 -19.18 -18.04 0.25
CA HIS A 178 -20.50 -17.74 -0.29
C HIS A 178 -21.48 -17.19 0.77
N LEU A 179 -21.20 -17.40 2.07
CA LEU A 179 -22.03 -16.91 3.18
C LEU A 179 -21.77 -15.43 3.50
N LEU A 180 -20.68 -14.86 2.96
CA LEU A 180 -20.29 -13.47 3.18
C LEU A 180 -21.09 -12.52 2.30
N THR A 181 -22.39 -12.41 2.56
CA THR A 181 -23.33 -11.64 1.74
C THR A 181 -23.15 -10.12 1.86
N SER A 182 -22.60 -9.64 2.98
CA SER A 182 -22.31 -8.22 3.22
C SER A 182 -20.97 -7.75 2.62
N LEU A 183 -20.18 -8.67 2.06
CA LEU A 183 -18.82 -8.41 1.61
C LEU A 183 -18.83 -7.52 0.36
N GLN A 184 -18.31 -6.30 0.50
CA GLN A 184 -18.26 -5.30 -0.56
C GLN A 184 -16.95 -5.35 -1.34
N GLN A 185 -15.86 -5.73 -0.66
CA GLN A 185 -14.52 -5.75 -1.19
C GLN A 185 -13.77 -7.00 -0.76
N LEU A 186 -13.21 -7.73 -1.73
CA LEU A 186 -12.30 -8.83 -1.49
C LEU A 186 -11.00 -8.56 -2.26
N ILE A 187 -9.89 -8.46 -1.53
CA ILE A 187 -8.58 -8.34 -2.13
C ILE A 187 -7.71 -9.54 -1.78
N ILE A 188 -7.19 -10.19 -2.82
CA ILE A 188 -6.35 -11.37 -2.72
C ILE A 188 -5.02 -11.08 -3.41
N TYR A 189 -3.95 -11.00 -2.61
CA TYR A 189 -2.58 -10.78 -3.07
C TYR A 189 -1.75 -12.07 -2.88
N GLU A 190 -0.75 -12.36 -3.72
CA GLU A 190 0.22 -13.44 -3.47
C GLU A 190 -0.36 -14.86 -3.29
N CYS A 191 -1.57 -15.12 -3.80
CA CYS A 191 -2.23 -16.42 -3.73
C CYS A 191 -2.23 -17.10 -5.11
N LEU A 192 -1.08 -17.55 -5.60
CA LEU A 192 -0.92 -18.08 -6.97
C LEU A 192 -1.91 -19.21 -7.31
N LYS A 193 -2.18 -20.14 -6.38
CA LYS A 193 -3.18 -21.21 -6.57
C LYS A 193 -4.62 -20.68 -6.69
N LEU A 194 -4.92 -19.58 -6.01
CA LEU A 194 -6.25 -18.97 -5.98
C LEU A 194 -6.47 -18.07 -7.18
N SER A 195 -5.44 -17.34 -7.63
CA SER A 195 -5.50 -16.44 -8.78
C SER A 195 -6.08 -17.12 -10.03
N VAL A 196 -5.75 -18.40 -10.28
CA VAL A 196 -6.26 -19.20 -11.41
C VAL A 196 -7.66 -19.75 -11.15
N ARG A 197 -7.95 -20.19 -9.92
CA ARG A 197 -9.24 -20.81 -9.56
C ARG A 197 -10.37 -19.79 -9.44
N TYR A 198 -10.03 -18.53 -9.19
CA TYR A 198 -10.97 -17.43 -8.95
C TYR A 198 -10.94 -16.37 -10.07
N ILE A 199 -10.38 -16.70 -11.25
CA ILE A 199 -10.45 -15.84 -12.44
C ILE A 199 -11.91 -15.51 -12.71
N LYS A 200 -12.20 -14.21 -12.87
CA LYS A 200 -13.54 -13.72 -13.20
C LYS A 200 -14.11 -14.49 -14.39
N GLU A 201 -15.32 -15.05 -14.22
CA GLU A 201 -16.11 -15.79 -15.22
C GLU A 201 -15.51 -17.12 -15.73
N LYS A 202 -14.23 -17.41 -15.44
CA LYS A 202 -13.52 -18.60 -15.97
C LYS A 202 -13.00 -19.55 -14.90
N GLY A 203 -12.78 -19.05 -13.69
CA GLY A 203 -12.25 -19.83 -12.58
C GLY A 203 -13.27 -20.85 -12.05
N VAL A 204 -12.81 -22.06 -11.75
CA VAL A 204 -13.66 -23.15 -11.21
C VAL A 204 -14.37 -22.75 -9.91
N ASP A 205 -13.74 -21.89 -9.10
CA ASP A 205 -14.30 -21.41 -7.83
C ASP A 205 -14.90 -19.99 -7.95
N TRP A 206 -14.91 -19.37 -9.13
CA TRP A 206 -15.51 -18.05 -9.36
C TRP A 206 -16.94 -17.91 -8.80
N PRO A 207 -17.86 -18.89 -8.97
CA PRO A 207 -19.21 -18.79 -8.43
C PRO A 207 -19.28 -18.57 -6.91
N ARG A 208 -18.22 -18.93 -6.15
CA ARG A 208 -18.17 -18.77 -4.68
C ARG A 208 -17.96 -17.32 -4.22
N ILE A 209 -17.46 -16.47 -5.11
CA ILE A 209 -17.09 -15.08 -4.84
C ILE A 209 -17.74 -14.09 -5.82
N ALA A 210 -18.51 -14.60 -6.79
CA ALA A 210 -19.11 -13.80 -7.84
C ALA A 210 -20.11 -12.75 -7.34
N HIS A 211 -20.65 -12.93 -6.12
CA HIS A 211 -21.55 -11.98 -5.46
C HIS A 211 -20.83 -10.74 -4.92
N ILE A 212 -19.49 -10.73 -4.87
CA ILE A 212 -18.70 -9.64 -4.30
C ILE A 212 -18.49 -8.54 -5.34
N PRO A 213 -18.94 -7.29 -5.09
CA PRO A 213 -18.89 -6.22 -6.09
C PRO A 213 -17.48 -5.81 -6.50
N ASN A 214 -16.57 -5.68 -5.52
CA ASN A 214 -15.20 -5.23 -5.76
C ASN A 214 -14.22 -6.37 -5.50
N LEU A 215 -13.97 -7.15 -6.54
CA LEU A 215 -12.99 -8.21 -6.50
C LEU A 215 -11.66 -7.75 -7.09
N TYR A 216 -10.63 -7.80 -6.26
CA TYR A 216 -9.26 -7.55 -6.67
C TYR A 216 -8.45 -8.82 -6.39
N THR A 217 -8.43 -9.74 -7.35
CA THR A 217 -7.47 -10.86 -7.35
C THR A 217 -6.27 -10.43 -8.16
N HIS A 218 -5.08 -10.38 -7.58
CA HIS A 218 -3.90 -10.07 -8.37
C HIS A 218 -3.58 -11.21 -9.34
N PRO A 219 -3.66 -10.98 -10.67
CA PRO A 219 -3.09 -11.90 -11.64
C PRO A 219 -1.55 -11.82 -11.55
N PRO A 220 -0.82 -12.82 -12.05
CA PRO A 220 0.64 -12.79 -12.15
C PRO A 220 1.22 -11.64 -13.01
N GLU A 221 0.38 -10.92 -13.77
CA GLU A 221 0.70 -9.61 -14.37
C GLU A 221 1.25 -8.60 -13.34
N VAL A 222 1.02 -8.82 -12.04
CA VAL A 222 1.58 -7.99 -10.98
C VAL A 222 3.09 -8.18 -10.80
N ALA A 223 3.69 -9.36 -11.02
CA ALA A 223 5.17 -9.46 -10.99
C ALA A 223 5.80 -8.64 -12.12
N PHE A 224 5.13 -8.59 -13.28
CA PHE A 224 5.52 -7.77 -14.42
C PHE A 224 5.36 -6.26 -14.13
N ASN A 225 4.20 -5.87 -13.55
CA ASN A 225 3.91 -4.47 -13.20
C ASN A 225 4.76 -3.98 -12.01
N ILE A 226 5.00 -4.80 -10.99
CA ILE A 226 5.87 -4.46 -9.86
C ILE A 226 7.32 -4.41 -10.34
N ALA A 227 7.78 -5.35 -11.18
CA ALA A 227 9.11 -5.25 -11.76
C ALA A 227 9.29 -3.95 -12.56
N GLU A 228 8.27 -3.50 -13.29
CA GLU A 228 8.28 -2.22 -14.00
C GLU A 228 8.29 -1.01 -13.05
N GLN A 229 7.49 -1.04 -11.98
CA GLN A 229 7.50 0.00 -10.94
C GLN A 229 8.84 0.06 -10.20
N VAL A 230 9.41 -1.09 -9.84
CA VAL A 230 10.72 -1.21 -9.22
C VAL A 230 11.81 -0.67 -10.15
N ILE A 231 11.85 -1.10 -11.42
CA ILE A 231 12.81 -0.56 -12.43
C ILE A 231 12.71 0.97 -12.51
N THR A 232 11.49 1.50 -12.62
CA THR A 232 11.25 2.94 -12.76
C THR A 232 11.69 3.72 -11.52
N LYS A 233 11.36 3.21 -10.33
CA LYS A 233 11.73 3.86 -9.07
C LYS A 233 13.23 3.70 -8.74
N LEU A 234 13.88 2.61 -9.15
CA LEU A 234 15.35 2.44 -9.05
C LEU A 234 16.11 3.48 -9.89
N GLY A 235 15.53 3.94 -11.01
CA GLY A 235 16.08 5.02 -11.84
C GLY A 235 15.80 6.44 -11.32
N SER A 236 15.05 6.59 -10.23
CA SER A 236 14.65 7.90 -9.70
C SER A 236 15.75 8.62 -8.92
N VAL A 237 15.59 9.94 -8.73
CA VAL A 237 16.52 10.80 -7.95
C VAL A 237 16.67 10.32 -6.51
N ALA A 238 15.65 9.67 -5.96
CA ALA A 238 15.67 9.10 -4.61
C ALA A 238 16.78 8.06 -4.40
N PHE A 239 17.09 7.29 -5.46
CA PHE A 239 18.13 6.27 -5.46
C PHE A 239 19.52 6.81 -5.82
N GLN A 240 19.64 8.05 -6.30
CA GLN A 240 20.94 8.69 -6.59
C GLN A 240 21.78 8.90 -5.32
N GLU A 241 21.16 9.04 -4.15
CA GLU A 241 21.89 9.08 -2.88
C GLU A 241 22.54 7.74 -2.50
N ILE A 242 21.97 6.63 -2.96
CA ILE A 242 22.49 5.26 -2.75
C ILE A 242 23.66 5.02 -3.71
N GLU A 243 23.67 5.63 -4.90
CA GLU A 243 24.81 5.58 -5.82
C GLU A 243 26.10 6.18 -5.24
N LEU A 244 26.00 7.04 -4.21
CA LEU A 244 27.16 7.62 -3.52
C LEU A 244 27.90 6.61 -2.63
N ILE A 245 27.33 5.41 -2.44
CA ILE A 245 27.96 4.30 -1.71
C ILE A 245 28.78 3.47 -2.70
N SER A 246 30.07 3.32 -2.44
CA SER A 246 30.98 2.51 -3.28
C SER A 246 30.42 1.08 -3.49
N GLY A 247 30.22 0.69 -4.75
CA GLY A 247 29.70 -0.62 -5.17
C GLY A 247 28.17 -0.72 -5.32
N ALA A 248 27.39 0.16 -4.69
CA ALA A 248 25.93 0.11 -4.77
C ALA A 248 25.39 0.52 -6.16
N LYS A 249 26.06 1.45 -6.83
CA LYS A 249 25.73 1.87 -8.21
C LYS A 249 25.80 0.71 -9.21
N ASP A 250 26.86 -0.08 -9.14
CA ASP A 250 27.03 -1.25 -10.01
C ASP A 250 26.00 -2.34 -9.69
N ASP A 251 25.65 -2.50 -8.41
CA ASP A 251 24.63 -3.45 -7.97
C ASP A 251 23.22 -3.06 -8.43
N LEU A 252 22.87 -1.77 -8.39
CA LEU A 252 21.60 -1.24 -8.91
C LEU A 252 21.48 -1.42 -10.42
N LYS A 253 22.53 -1.08 -11.18
CA LYS A 253 22.53 -1.27 -12.64
C LYS A 253 22.41 -2.74 -13.04
N LYS A 254 23.04 -3.64 -12.29
CA LYS A 254 22.88 -5.09 -12.51
C LYS A 254 21.47 -5.56 -12.19
N LEU A 255 20.88 -5.07 -11.10
CA LEU A 255 19.51 -5.39 -10.71
C LEU A 255 18.51 -4.99 -11.80
N GLU A 256 18.65 -3.78 -12.36
CA GLU A 256 17.83 -3.29 -13.48
C GLU A 256 17.94 -4.19 -14.72
N ASN A 257 19.15 -4.58 -15.09
CA ASN A 257 19.39 -5.47 -16.22
C ASN A 257 18.75 -6.86 -16.01
N SER A 258 18.94 -7.45 -14.84
CA SER A 258 18.38 -8.77 -14.50
C SER A 258 16.84 -8.74 -14.49
N LEU A 259 16.22 -7.70 -13.92
CA LEU A 259 14.77 -7.52 -13.95
C LEU A 259 14.26 -7.39 -15.39
N THR A 260 15.00 -6.71 -16.27
CA THR A 260 14.66 -6.59 -17.70
C THR A 260 14.75 -7.94 -18.42
N THR A 261 15.81 -8.73 -18.18
CA THR A 261 15.95 -10.09 -18.75
C THR A 261 14.79 -10.99 -18.31
N ILE A 262 14.46 -10.96 -17.03
CA ILE A 262 13.39 -11.76 -16.43
C ILE A 262 12.03 -11.32 -16.99
N LYS A 263 11.79 -10.01 -17.14
CA LYS A 263 10.57 -9.45 -17.74
C LYS A 263 10.28 -10.04 -19.12
N ALA A 264 11.31 -10.24 -19.93
CA ALA A 264 11.18 -10.78 -21.29
C ALA A 264 10.75 -12.26 -21.36
N VAL A 265 10.88 -13.01 -20.26
CA VAL A 265 10.52 -14.44 -20.20
C VAL A 265 9.29 -14.72 -19.32
N LEU A 266 8.78 -13.72 -18.60
CA LEU A 266 7.66 -13.86 -17.67
C LEU A 266 6.42 -14.46 -18.34
N ILE A 267 6.03 -13.97 -19.52
CA ILE A 267 4.83 -14.46 -20.23
C ILE A 267 4.96 -15.95 -20.58
N ASP A 268 6.13 -16.39 -21.04
CA ASP A 268 6.38 -17.81 -21.36
C ASP A 268 6.46 -18.68 -20.10
N ALA A 269 7.04 -18.16 -19.01
CA ALA A 269 7.07 -18.84 -17.72
C ALA A 269 5.66 -19.05 -17.17
N GLU A 270 4.80 -18.05 -17.26
CA GLU A 270 3.40 -18.11 -16.80
C GLU A 270 2.60 -19.18 -17.56
N GLU A 271 2.74 -19.26 -18.89
CA GLU A 271 2.09 -20.31 -19.69
C GLU A 271 2.61 -21.71 -19.37
N LYS A 272 3.91 -21.84 -19.06
CA LYS A 272 4.55 -23.12 -18.73
C LYS A 272 4.31 -23.58 -17.30
N GLN A 273 3.91 -22.69 -16.39
CA GLN A 273 3.76 -23.02 -14.96
C GLN A 273 2.70 -24.09 -14.68
N GLU A 274 1.68 -24.21 -15.55
CA GLU A 274 0.62 -25.21 -15.41
C GLU A 274 1.14 -26.63 -15.59
N LYS A 275 2.19 -26.78 -16.42
CA LYS A 275 2.75 -28.06 -16.84
C LYS A 275 4.10 -28.37 -16.20
N SER A 276 4.74 -27.38 -15.57
CA SER A 276 6.07 -27.52 -14.95
C SER A 276 6.10 -27.00 -13.52
N LEU A 277 6.25 -27.91 -12.56
CA LEU A 277 6.45 -27.58 -11.16
C LEU A 277 7.76 -26.79 -10.92
N ALA A 278 8.78 -26.99 -11.76
CA ALA A 278 10.04 -26.26 -11.69
C ALA A 278 9.85 -24.78 -12.06
N VAL A 279 9.13 -24.50 -13.16
CA VAL A 279 8.79 -23.14 -13.58
C VAL A 279 7.89 -22.45 -12.55
N LYS A 280 6.96 -23.20 -11.95
CA LYS A 280 6.10 -22.69 -10.87
C LYS A 280 6.89 -22.32 -9.60
N SER A 281 7.88 -23.12 -9.22
CA SER A 281 8.77 -22.82 -8.10
C SER A 281 9.63 -21.58 -8.38
N TRP A 282 10.12 -21.48 -9.61
CA TRP A 282 10.91 -20.33 -10.09
C TRP A 282 10.11 -19.03 -10.05
N LEU A 283 8.88 -19.02 -10.58
CA LEU A 283 7.98 -17.85 -10.54
C LEU A 283 7.69 -17.39 -9.11
N ARG A 284 7.51 -18.35 -8.19
CA ARG A 284 7.29 -18.02 -6.77
C ARG A 284 8.49 -17.33 -6.13
N ARG A 285 9.70 -17.84 -6.37
CA ARG A 285 10.95 -17.21 -5.88
C ARG A 285 11.16 -15.83 -6.48
N LEU A 286 10.92 -15.67 -7.78
CA LEU A 286 10.97 -14.38 -8.44
C LEU A 286 10.00 -13.38 -7.81
N GLN A 287 8.77 -13.80 -7.57
CA GLN A 287 7.74 -12.97 -6.94
C GLN A 287 8.18 -12.50 -5.55
N ASP A 288 8.70 -13.39 -4.70
CA ASP A 288 9.22 -13.00 -3.37
C ASP A 288 10.34 -11.95 -3.46
N ILE A 289 11.24 -12.07 -4.43
CA ILE A 289 12.35 -11.11 -4.65
C ILE A 289 11.83 -9.75 -5.13
N VAL A 290 10.85 -9.75 -6.04
CA VAL A 290 10.26 -8.52 -6.60
C VAL A 290 9.49 -7.75 -5.51
N TYR A 291 8.81 -8.43 -4.59
CA TYR A 291 8.18 -7.79 -3.43
C TYR A 291 9.19 -7.24 -2.42
N GLU A 292 10.28 -7.97 -2.16
CA GLU A 292 11.37 -7.47 -1.32
C GLU A 292 12.01 -6.21 -1.91
N ALA A 293 12.11 -6.15 -3.24
CA ALA A 293 12.57 -4.97 -3.97
C ALA A 293 11.57 -3.80 -3.91
N ASP A 294 10.27 -4.06 -4.06
CA ASP A 294 9.22 -3.04 -3.95
C ASP A 294 9.15 -2.44 -2.54
N GLU A 295 9.25 -3.28 -1.50
CA GLU A 295 9.32 -2.83 -0.11
C GLU A 295 10.55 -1.93 0.15
N LEU A 296 11.72 -2.32 -0.36
CA LEU A 296 12.94 -1.51 -0.28
C LEU A 296 12.75 -0.17 -0.98
N VAL A 297 12.14 -0.18 -2.15
CA VAL A 297 11.87 0.99 -2.96
C VAL A 297 10.89 1.95 -2.25
N ASP A 298 9.86 1.42 -1.60
CA ASP A 298 8.91 2.20 -0.79
C ASP A 298 9.57 2.75 0.50
N GLU A 299 10.48 1.99 1.14
CA GLU A 299 11.29 2.47 2.27
C GLU A 299 12.12 3.69 1.83
N VAL A 300 12.77 3.63 0.66
CA VAL A 300 13.58 4.74 0.13
C VAL A 300 12.69 5.95 -0.19
N ALA A 301 11.58 5.76 -0.90
CA ALA A 301 10.66 6.85 -1.26
C ALA A 301 10.02 7.54 -0.04
N THR A 302 9.67 6.77 0.99
CA THR A 302 9.09 7.30 2.23
C THR A 302 10.10 8.14 3.01
N ASN A 303 11.36 7.71 3.07
CA ASN A 303 12.42 8.44 3.76
C ASN A 303 12.74 9.78 3.08
N ASP A 304 12.68 9.85 1.74
CA ASP A 304 12.89 11.11 1.02
C ASP A 304 11.75 12.11 1.25
N LEU A 305 10.50 11.64 1.26
CA LEU A 305 9.35 12.47 1.62
C LEU A 305 9.46 13.00 3.06
N GLN A 306 9.90 12.17 4.02
CA GLN A 306 10.13 12.60 5.40
C GLN A 306 11.22 13.67 5.49
N ARG A 307 12.32 13.56 4.73
CA ARG A 307 13.38 14.57 4.66
C ARG A 307 12.89 15.90 4.10
N MET A 308 12.09 15.85 3.03
CA MET A 308 11.50 17.05 2.43
C MET A 308 10.55 17.77 3.39
N VAL A 309 9.71 17.03 4.12
CA VAL A 309 8.77 17.58 5.11
C VAL A 309 9.51 18.18 6.32
N GLN A 310 10.59 17.54 6.78
CA GLN A 310 11.42 18.08 7.86
C GLN A 310 12.17 19.35 7.45
N ALA A 311 12.63 19.44 6.20
CA ALA A 311 13.28 20.65 5.66
C ALA A 311 12.32 21.84 5.48
N GLN A 312 11.02 21.60 5.32
CA GLN A 312 10.00 22.65 5.18
C GLN A 312 9.44 23.16 6.51
N SER A 313 9.58 22.39 7.60
CA SER A 313 9.10 22.78 8.94
C SER A 313 10.09 23.67 9.72
N GLN A 314 11.34 23.78 9.26
CA GLN A 314 12.31 24.74 9.80
C GLN A 314 12.34 26.01 8.94
N GLY A 315 11.86 27.11 9.51
CA GLY A 315 11.75 28.40 8.85
C GLY A 315 13.08 28.91 8.27
N LYS A 316 12.96 29.66 7.16
CA LYS A 316 14.03 30.47 6.56
C LYS A 316 14.75 31.29 7.65
N VAL A 317 16.08 31.28 7.58
CA VAL A 317 17.07 32.01 8.40
C VAL A 317 17.57 31.26 9.65
N VAL A 318 18.21 30.11 9.44
CA VAL A 318 19.59 29.89 9.91
C VAL A 318 20.40 29.38 8.71
N THR A 319 20.75 30.31 7.85
CA THR A 319 21.69 30.07 6.74
C THR A 319 23.05 29.78 7.36
N GLN A 320 23.51 28.53 7.21
CA GLN A 320 24.89 28.02 7.21
C GLN A 320 25.36 26.98 8.25
N VAL A 321 24.63 26.56 9.30
CA VAL A 321 25.15 25.47 10.18
C VAL A 321 24.13 24.41 10.67
N CYS A 322 22.86 24.42 10.28
CA CYS A 322 21.88 23.44 10.84
C CYS A 322 21.45 22.25 9.95
N ASN A 323 21.97 22.07 8.73
CA ASN A 323 21.53 20.96 7.86
C ASN A 323 22.41 19.70 7.91
N PHE A 324 23.22 19.51 8.95
CA PHE A 324 24.15 18.39 9.07
C PHE A 324 24.05 17.64 10.41
N PHE A 325 22.85 17.48 10.98
CA PHE A 325 22.71 16.71 12.22
C PHE A 325 22.85 15.19 11.97
N SER A 326 24.02 14.69 12.39
CA SER A 326 24.48 13.30 12.59
C SER A 326 24.78 12.44 11.35
N SER A 327 26.02 12.58 10.85
CA SER A 327 26.67 11.64 9.91
C SER A 327 26.60 10.16 10.35
N SER A 328 26.48 9.87 11.65
CA SER A 328 26.41 8.49 12.16
C SER A 328 25.13 7.73 11.81
N ASN A 329 23.97 8.40 11.72
CA ASN A 329 22.69 7.75 11.36
C ASN A 329 22.50 7.65 9.84
N GLN A 330 23.03 8.60 9.06
CA GLN A 330 22.93 8.59 7.60
C GLN A 330 23.86 7.55 6.96
N ILE A 331 25.07 7.34 7.52
CA ILE A 331 26.00 6.30 7.05
C ILE A 331 25.47 4.91 7.41
N TRP A 332 24.93 4.72 8.61
CA TRP A 332 24.33 3.44 9.01
C TRP A 332 23.12 3.09 8.13
N PHE A 333 22.22 4.05 7.89
CA PHE A 333 21.06 3.87 7.01
C PHE A 333 21.47 3.58 5.56
N ARG A 334 22.46 4.32 5.03
CA ARG A 334 23.05 4.06 3.70
C ARG A 334 23.67 2.67 3.62
N SER A 335 24.43 2.25 4.62
CA SER A 335 25.01 0.92 4.69
C SER A 335 23.94 -0.18 4.74
N LYS A 336 22.87 0.01 5.53
CA LYS A 336 21.72 -0.90 5.61
C LYS A 336 21.05 -1.08 4.25
N LEU A 337 20.76 0.01 3.55
CA LEU A 337 20.18 -0.02 2.20
C LEU A 337 21.12 -0.71 1.20
N GLY A 338 22.42 -0.39 1.23
CA GLY A 338 23.41 -1.00 0.35
C GLY A 338 23.52 -2.53 0.52
N HIS A 339 23.40 -3.04 1.76
CA HIS A 339 23.32 -4.48 2.00
C HIS A 339 22.05 -5.10 1.43
N ARG A 340 20.88 -4.48 1.66
CA ARG A 340 19.61 -4.97 1.11
C ARG A 340 19.61 -5.02 -0.42
N VAL A 341 20.12 -3.98 -1.09
CA VAL A 341 20.29 -3.95 -2.55
C VAL A 341 21.16 -5.11 -3.02
N ARG A 342 22.27 -5.39 -2.33
CA ARG A 342 23.18 -6.48 -2.68
C ARG A 342 22.53 -7.86 -2.52
N ASP A 343 21.75 -8.05 -1.46
CA ASP A 343 21.06 -9.30 -1.17
C ASP A 343 19.99 -9.59 -2.23
N ILE A 344 19.15 -8.60 -2.56
CA ILE A 344 18.15 -8.69 -3.63
C ILE A 344 18.83 -9.01 -4.97
N ARG A 345 19.92 -8.31 -5.29
CA ARG A 345 20.70 -8.56 -6.51
C ARG A 345 21.21 -9.99 -6.57
N GLN A 346 21.72 -10.54 -5.46
CA GLN A 346 22.21 -11.92 -5.44
C GLN A 346 21.07 -12.92 -5.69
N LYS A 347 19.94 -12.76 -4.99
CA LYS A 347 18.76 -13.60 -5.18
C LYS A 347 18.22 -13.52 -6.62
N LEU A 348 18.21 -12.33 -7.22
CA LEU A 348 17.74 -12.12 -8.57
C LEU A 348 18.67 -12.76 -9.62
N ASN A 349 19.99 -12.67 -9.43
CA ASN A 349 20.97 -13.34 -10.29
C ASN A 349 20.79 -14.86 -10.29
N GLU A 350 20.46 -15.47 -9.14
CA GLU A 350 20.18 -16.91 -9.07
C GLU A 350 18.97 -17.28 -9.94
N VAL A 351 17.90 -16.50 -9.86
CA VAL A 351 16.69 -16.67 -10.67
C VAL A 351 16.98 -16.45 -12.16
N GLU A 352 17.77 -15.44 -12.52
CA GLU A 352 18.17 -15.18 -13.91
C GLU A 352 18.96 -16.35 -14.51
N ASN A 353 19.90 -16.94 -13.76
CA ASN A 353 20.70 -18.08 -14.23
C ASN A 353 19.87 -19.34 -14.50
N GLU A 354 18.74 -19.50 -13.80
CA GLU A 354 17.83 -20.64 -13.96
C GLU A 354 16.97 -20.55 -15.23
N ILE A 355 16.84 -19.38 -15.86
CA ILE A 355 16.03 -19.16 -17.08
C ILE A 355 16.42 -20.14 -18.19
N SER A 356 17.73 -20.30 -18.41
CA SER A 356 18.27 -21.19 -19.46
C SER A 356 17.98 -22.66 -19.15
N ILE A 357 18.04 -23.05 -17.88
CA ILE A 357 17.78 -24.42 -17.42
C ILE A 357 16.30 -24.77 -17.57
N LEU A 358 15.43 -23.78 -17.33
CA LEU A 358 13.98 -23.91 -17.43
C LEU A 358 13.46 -23.82 -18.87
N HIS A 359 14.36 -23.62 -19.85
CA HIS A 359 14.02 -23.47 -21.28
C HIS A 359 12.94 -22.41 -21.51
N LEU A 360 13.03 -21.31 -20.77
CA LEU A 360 12.12 -20.18 -20.91
C LEU A 360 12.51 -19.38 -22.15
N MET A 361 11.56 -19.15 -23.04
CA MET A 361 11.75 -18.46 -24.29
C MET A 361 11.42 -16.99 -24.10
N LYS A 362 12.29 -16.11 -24.59
CA LYS A 362 11.96 -14.70 -24.72
C LYS A 362 10.80 -14.59 -25.70
N LYS A 363 9.64 -14.14 -25.22
CA LYS A 363 8.60 -13.66 -26.11
C LYS A 363 8.93 -12.21 -26.39
N GLU A 364 9.39 -11.93 -27.61
CA GLU A 364 9.31 -10.57 -28.10
C GLU A 364 7.84 -10.18 -28.01
N ILE A 365 7.54 -9.21 -27.15
CA ILE A 365 6.29 -8.49 -27.22
C ILE A 365 6.36 -7.84 -28.60
N ILE A 366 5.84 -8.52 -29.62
CA ILE A 366 5.31 -7.86 -30.80
C ILE A 366 4.18 -7.04 -30.21
N ALA A 367 4.54 -5.85 -29.73
CA ALA A 367 3.60 -4.80 -29.52
C ALA A 367 2.97 -4.62 -30.91
N ASP A 368 1.78 -5.21 -31.09
CA ASP A 368 0.86 -4.70 -32.08
C ASP A 368 0.91 -3.19 -31.91
N VAL A 369 1.23 -2.47 -32.98
CA VAL A 369 1.43 -1.03 -33.00
C VAL A 369 0.06 -0.37 -32.84
N ARG A 370 -0.51 -0.56 -31.65
CA ARG A 370 -1.66 0.15 -31.12
C ARG A 370 -1.23 0.70 -29.78
N ASP A 371 -0.84 1.95 -29.86
CA ASP A 371 -0.67 2.91 -28.78
C ASP A 371 0.18 2.50 -27.57
N LYS A 372 1.41 3.02 -27.53
CA LYS A 372 2.21 3.16 -26.31
C LYS A 372 1.66 4.24 -25.36
N SER A 373 0.34 4.50 -25.36
CA SER A 373 -0.30 5.54 -24.53
C SER A 373 -0.97 5.00 -23.27
N SER A 374 -0.86 3.71 -22.95
CA SER A 374 -1.51 3.10 -21.77
C SER A 374 -0.86 3.47 -20.42
N GLY A 375 -0.65 4.77 -20.19
CA GLY A 375 -0.60 5.33 -18.84
C GLY A 375 -2.01 5.38 -18.24
N ARG A 376 -2.11 5.76 -16.97
CA ARG A 376 -3.40 6.00 -16.30
C ARG A 376 -4.12 7.18 -16.97
N GLU A 377 -4.96 6.90 -17.97
CA GLU A 377 -5.65 7.94 -18.72
C GLU A 377 -6.84 8.52 -17.94
N THR A 378 -7.00 9.84 -18.00
CA THR A 378 -8.20 10.52 -17.53
C THR A 378 -8.89 11.18 -18.72
N SER A 379 -10.19 10.96 -18.85
CA SER A 379 -11.01 11.56 -19.91
C SER A 379 -11.81 12.75 -19.37
N SER A 380 -12.20 13.67 -20.22
CA SER A 380 -13.20 14.70 -19.89
C SER A 380 -14.61 14.13 -19.75
N VAL A 381 -14.88 12.92 -20.28
CA VAL A 381 -16.20 12.26 -20.22
C VAL A 381 -16.57 11.84 -18.80
N VAL A 382 -17.75 12.26 -18.34
CA VAL A 382 -18.35 11.83 -17.08
C VAL A 382 -18.94 10.42 -17.27
N LYS A 383 -18.44 9.43 -16.51
CA LYS A 383 -18.83 8.01 -16.66
C LYS A 383 -19.94 7.55 -15.70
N TYR A 384 -20.22 8.31 -14.64
CA TYR A 384 -21.19 7.95 -13.59
C TYR A 384 -21.88 9.21 -13.02
N ASP A 385 -23.06 9.03 -12.42
CA ASP A 385 -23.74 10.09 -11.68
C ASP A 385 -22.98 10.41 -10.39
N ILE A 386 -22.38 11.61 -10.32
CA ILE A 386 -21.64 12.08 -9.16
C ILE A 386 -22.63 12.81 -8.22
N ILE A 387 -22.83 12.27 -7.02
CA ILE A 387 -23.80 12.77 -6.04
C ILE A 387 -23.07 13.50 -4.90
N GLY A 388 -23.57 14.66 -4.47
CA GLY A 388 -23.14 15.31 -3.23
C GLY A 388 -21.90 16.20 -3.34
N ARG A 389 -21.57 16.65 -4.56
CA ARG A 389 -20.42 17.54 -4.87
C ARG A 389 -20.86 18.87 -5.48
N GLU A 390 -22.15 19.17 -5.44
CA GLU A 390 -22.75 20.34 -6.07
C GLU A 390 -22.18 21.64 -5.50
N LYS A 391 -21.99 21.69 -4.16
CA LYS A 391 -21.45 22.88 -3.51
C LYS A 391 -19.98 23.15 -3.85
N ASP A 392 -19.16 22.10 -3.89
CA ASP A 392 -17.74 22.19 -4.30
C ASP A 392 -17.63 22.66 -5.76
N LYS A 393 -18.46 22.11 -6.64
CA LYS A 393 -18.55 22.48 -8.05
C LYS A 393 -18.90 23.97 -8.21
N GLU A 394 -19.95 24.44 -7.52
CA GLU A 394 -20.38 25.84 -7.57
C GLU A 394 -19.28 26.80 -7.11
N ASN A 395 -18.62 26.52 -5.99
CA ASN A 395 -17.55 27.35 -5.46
C ASN A 395 -16.36 27.44 -6.44
N MET A 396 -16.00 26.33 -7.10
CA MET A 396 -14.95 26.33 -8.13
C MET A 396 -15.34 27.13 -9.37
N ILE A 397 -16.58 27.00 -9.84
CA ILE A 397 -17.08 27.76 -10.99
C ILE A 397 -17.07 29.26 -10.68
N GLU A 398 -17.51 29.67 -9.49
CA GLU A 398 -17.42 31.06 -9.06
C GLU A 398 -15.98 31.57 -9.09
N SER A 399 -15.03 30.82 -8.52
CA SER A 399 -13.62 31.21 -8.54
C SER A 399 -13.00 31.25 -9.94
N LEU A 400 -13.49 30.44 -10.89
CA LEU A 400 -13.01 30.41 -12.28
C LEU A 400 -13.57 31.57 -13.12
N LEU A 401 -14.80 31.99 -12.84
CA LEU A 401 -15.51 33.01 -13.62
C LEU A 401 -15.35 34.43 -13.09
N ILE A 402 -14.85 34.61 -11.86
CA ILE A 402 -14.56 35.94 -11.30
C ILE A 402 -13.16 36.40 -11.79
N PRO A 403 -13.06 37.51 -12.53
CA PRO A 403 -11.78 38.01 -13.00
C PRO A 403 -10.93 38.55 -11.83
N THR A 404 -9.78 37.93 -11.57
CA THR A 404 -8.74 38.46 -10.68
C THR A 404 -8.04 39.62 -11.38
N SER A 405 -8.20 40.83 -10.83
CA SER A 405 -7.80 42.10 -11.45
C SER A 405 -6.29 42.37 -11.55
N GLN A 406 -5.41 41.36 -11.38
CA GLN A 406 -3.96 41.56 -11.32
C GLN A 406 -3.10 40.52 -12.07
N GLU A 407 -3.65 39.41 -12.58
CA GLU A 407 -2.86 38.37 -13.28
C GLU A 407 -3.49 37.96 -14.62
N ASN A 408 -2.65 37.76 -15.64
CA ASN A 408 -3.08 37.36 -16.99
C ASN A 408 -3.48 35.88 -17.10
N VAL A 409 -3.30 35.09 -16.04
CA VAL A 409 -3.61 33.65 -15.99
C VAL A 409 -4.20 33.33 -14.62
N SER A 410 -5.36 32.65 -14.59
CA SER A 410 -5.96 32.13 -13.35
C SER A 410 -5.65 30.65 -13.20
N VAL A 411 -5.23 30.24 -11.99
CA VAL A 411 -4.89 28.84 -11.68
C VAL A 411 -5.76 28.35 -10.52
N SER A 412 -6.45 27.23 -10.71
CA SER A 412 -7.25 26.55 -9.69
C SER A 412 -6.70 25.16 -9.44
N ALA A 413 -6.48 24.79 -8.17
CA ALA A 413 -5.91 23.51 -7.77
C ALA A 413 -6.90 22.68 -6.95
N ILE A 414 -7.10 21.40 -7.32
CA ILE A 414 -7.86 20.42 -6.53
C ILE A 414 -6.88 19.48 -5.84
N VAL A 415 -6.75 19.60 -4.52
CA VAL A 415 -5.75 18.84 -3.74
C VAL A 415 -6.46 17.86 -2.80
N GLY A 416 -5.92 16.66 -2.68
CA GLY A 416 -6.47 15.61 -1.81
C GLY A 416 -5.85 14.25 -2.07
N ILE A 417 -6.14 13.29 -1.20
CA ILE A 417 -5.62 11.91 -1.29
C ILE A 417 -6.10 11.18 -2.55
N GLY A 418 -5.40 10.11 -2.94
CA GLY A 418 -5.82 9.24 -4.05
C GLY A 418 -7.24 8.69 -3.84
N GLY A 419 -8.03 8.57 -4.91
CA GLY A 419 -9.41 8.06 -4.82
C GLY A 419 -10.47 9.03 -4.28
N LEU A 420 -10.09 10.22 -3.79
CA LEU A 420 -11.03 11.21 -3.23
C LEU A 420 -12.04 11.82 -4.22
N GLY A 421 -11.94 11.49 -5.51
CA GLY A 421 -12.80 12.04 -6.56
C GLY A 421 -12.33 13.38 -7.14
N LYS A 422 -11.04 13.72 -7.03
CA LYS A 422 -10.47 14.97 -7.58
C LYS A 422 -10.75 15.14 -9.08
N THR A 423 -10.44 14.11 -9.86
CA THR A 423 -10.69 14.07 -11.31
C THR A 423 -12.18 14.14 -11.61
N ALA A 424 -13.02 13.52 -10.79
CA ALA A 424 -14.48 13.57 -10.93
C ALA A 424 -15.03 14.99 -10.71
N LEU A 425 -14.52 15.72 -9.71
CA LEU A 425 -14.87 17.13 -9.50
C LEU A 425 -14.38 18.01 -10.66
N ALA A 426 -13.16 17.80 -11.15
CA ALA A 426 -12.66 18.50 -12.33
C ALA A 426 -13.53 18.25 -13.57
N GLN A 427 -13.98 17.01 -13.80
CA GLN A 427 -14.91 16.67 -14.89
C GLN A 427 -16.27 17.37 -14.73
N LEU A 428 -16.80 17.47 -13.51
CA LEU A 428 -18.06 18.18 -13.25
C LEU A 428 -17.95 19.67 -13.59
N VAL A 429 -16.86 20.32 -13.18
CA VAL A 429 -16.62 21.74 -13.47
C VAL A 429 -16.37 21.93 -14.97
N TYR A 430 -15.53 21.08 -15.58
CA TYR A 430 -15.18 21.16 -17.01
C TYR A 430 -16.40 21.04 -17.93
N ASN A 431 -17.37 20.19 -17.57
CA ASN A 431 -18.57 19.93 -18.36
C ASN A 431 -19.77 20.80 -17.98
N ASP A 432 -19.64 21.69 -16.99
CA ASP A 432 -20.74 22.58 -16.60
C ASP A 432 -21.07 23.59 -17.71
N GLU A 433 -22.36 23.86 -17.90
CA GLU A 433 -22.84 24.77 -18.96
C GLU A 433 -22.31 26.19 -18.79
N LYS A 434 -22.13 26.67 -17.55
CA LYS A 434 -21.55 28.01 -17.31
C LYS A 434 -20.11 28.09 -17.81
N VAL A 435 -19.33 27.03 -17.60
CA VAL A 435 -17.93 26.93 -18.02
C VAL A 435 -17.82 26.75 -19.53
N LYS A 436 -18.68 25.91 -20.13
CA LYS A 436 -18.78 25.75 -21.60
C LYS A 436 -19.06 27.06 -22.31
N ASN A 437 -19.96 27.89 -21.77
CA ASN A 437 -20.37 29.15 -22.39
C ASN A 437 -19.36 30.29 -22.16
N TYR A 438 -18.49 30.18 -21.16
CA TYR A 438 -17.51 31.22 -20.83
C TYR A 438 -16.18 31.06 -21.58
N PHE A 439 -15.68 29.83 -21.73
CA PHE A 439 -14.40 29.56 -22.38
C PHE A 439 -14.60 29.13 -23.83
N GLU A 440 -14.03 29.90 -24.78
CA GLU A 440 -14.07 29.60 -26.22
C GLU A 440 -13.39 28.27 -26.55
N LYS A 441 -12.23 28.01 -25.94
CA LYS A 441 -11.50 26.75 -26.06
C LYS A 441 -11.29 26.11 -24.69
N LYS A 442 -11.47 24.79 -24.64
CA LYS A 442 -11.22 23.97 -23.46
C LYS A 442 -10.42 22.75 -23.87
N MET A 443 -9.38 22.45 -23.11
CA MET A 443 -8.49 21.33 -23.37
C MET A 443 -8.43 20.45 -22.12
N TRP A 444 -8.43 19.13 -22.33
CA TRP A 444 -8.25 18.16 -21.25
C TRP A 444 -7.04 17.30 -21.54
N VAL A 445 -5.99 17.45 -20.74
CA VAL A 445 -4.73 16.76 -20.98
C VAL A 445 -4.31 15.98 -19.74
N CYS A 446 -4.12 14.68 -19.91
CA CYS A 446 -3.64 13.79 -18.86
C CYS A 446 -2.12 13.76 -18.88
N VAL A 447 -1.51 14.15 -17.74
CA VAL A 447 -0.06 14.08 -17.52
C VAL A 447 0.24 12.83 -16.70
N SER A 448 0.99 11.89 -17.26
CA SER A 448 1.47 10.68 -16.58
C SER A 448 2.68 10.96 -15.70
N GLU A 449 3.00 10.02 -14.79
CA GLU A 449 4.25 10.06 -14.02
C GLU A 449 5.49 10.01 -14.93
N ASP A 450 5.42 9.26 -16.03
CA ASP A 450 6.37 9.38 -17.14
C ASP A 450 6.12 10.69 -17.90
N PHE A 451 6.84 11.74 -17.48
CA PHE A 451 6.69 13.09 -18.00
C PHE A 451 7.63 13.35 -19.18
N ASP A 452 7.07 13.35 -20.40
CA ASP A 452 7.75 13.81 -21.62
C ASP A 452 7.12 15.13 -22.09
N VAL A 453 7.91 16.20 -22.09
CA VAL A 453 7.49 17.55 -22.50
C VAL A 453 7.01 17.58 -23.96
N LYS A 454 7.68 16.86 -24.86
CA LYS A 454 7.31 16.82 -26.29
C LYS A 454 5.97 16.10 -26.46
N LEU A 455 5.77 14.98 -25.77
CA LEU A 455 4.49 14.27 -25.78
C LEU A 455 3.36 15.11 -25.18
N LEU A 456 3.63 15.84 -24.10
CA LEU A 456 2.65 16.71 -23.45
C LEU A 456 2.23 17.87 -24.37
N VAL A 457 3.19 18.59 -24.95
CA VAL A 457 2.92 19.68 -25.89
C VAL A 457 2.16 19.15 -27.11
N LYS A 458 2.47 17.94 -27.58
CA LYS A 458 1.74 17.29 -28.66
C LYS A 458 0.27 17.04 -28.28
N LYS A 459 0.01 16.46 -27.12
CA LYS A 459 -1.36 16.21 -26.61
C LYS A 459 -2.17 17.50 -26.42
N ILE A 460 -1.52 18.57 -25.94
CA ILE A 460 -2.16 19.89 -25.83
C ILE A 460 -2.53 20.41 -27.22
N LEU A 461 -1.63 20.29 -28.19
CA LEU A 461 -1.84 20.79 -29.54
C LEU A 461 -2.93 19.99 -30.28
N GLU A 462 -2.98 18.67 -30.10
CA GLU A 462 -4.06 17.80 -30.59
C GLU A 462 -5.42 18.27 -30.02
N CYS A 463 -5.48 18.61 -28.72
CA CYS A 463 -6.70 19.18 -28.11
C CYS A 463 -7.03 20.61 -28.59
N ALA A 464 -6.05 21.39 -29.01
CA ALA A 464 -6.23 22.79 -29.42
C ALA A 464 -6.70 22.92 -30.88
N THR A 465 -6.37 21.93 -31.70
CA THR A 465 -6.60 21.91 -33.16
C THR A 465 -7.64 20.90 -33.61
N ASP A 466 -8.00 19.93 -32.76
CA ASP A 466 -8.83 18.76 -33.10
C ASP A 466 -8.26 17.91 -34.26
N GLU A 467 -6.96 18.07 -34.55
CA GLU A 467 -6.25 17.37 -35.63
C GLU A 467 -5.09 16.55 -35.09
N GLU A 468 -4.77 15.45 -35.79
CA GLU A 468 -3.61 14.64 -35.48
C GLU A 468 -2.33 15.41 -35.81
N VAL A 469 -1.51 15.68 -34.79
CA VAL A 469 -0.31 16.49 -34.96
C VAL A 469 0.79 15.63 -35.62
N PRO A 470 1.34 16.04 -36.77
CA PRO A 470 2.44 15.33 -37.42
C PRO A 470 3.68 15.28 -36.52
N ASN A 471 4.61 14.38 -36.81
CA ASN A 471 5.83 14.22 -36.01
C ASN A 471 6.77 15.44 -36.18
N LEU A 472 6.49 16.48 -35.41
CA LEU A 472 7.20 17.76 -35.40
C LEU A 472 8.24 17.79 -34.28
N GLU A 473 9.26 18.64 -34.42
CA GLU A 473 10.16 18.95 -33.31
C GLU A 473 9.46 19.82 -32.26
N LEU A 474 9.91 19.75 -31.00
CA LEU A 474 9.28 20.47 -29.89
C LEU A 474 9.13 21.98 -30.16
N GLU A 475 10.15 22.61 -30.75
CA GLU A 475 10.11 24.02 -31.14
C GLU A 475 9.00 24.33 -32.15
N GLN A 476 8.78 23.43 -33.11
CA GLN A 476 7.73 23.57 -34.10
C GLN A 476 6.35 23.41 -33.45
N CYS A 477 6.17 22.44 -32.54
CA CYS A 477 4.93 22.28 -31.78
C CYS A 477 4.60 23.55 -30.97
N ILE A 478 5.59 24.17 -30.32
CA ILE A 478 5.42 25.42 -29.57
C ILE A 478 5.02 26.58 -30.49
N ILE A 479 5.61 26.67 -31.69
CA ILE A 479 5.26 27.72 -32.67
C ILE A 479 3.82 27.57 -33.15
N VAL A 480 3.37 26.34 -33.42
CA VAL A 480 1.99 26.08 -33.83
C VAL A 480 1.04 26.38 -32.67
N LEU A 481 1.36 25.96 -31.44
CA LEU A 481 0.55 26.22 -30.26
C LEU A 481 0.36 27.70 -29.95
N LYS A 482 1.35 28.55 -30.27
CA LYS A 482 1.23 30.01 -30.14
C LYS A 482 0.29 30.65 -31.17
N ARG A 483 -0.08 29.93 -32.22
CA ARG A 483 -0.93 30.41 -33.34
C ARG A 483 -2.34 29.81 -33.30
N SER A 484 -2.52 28.68 -32.63
CA SER A 484 -3.79 27.98 -32.39
C SER A 484 -4.54 28.55 -31.19
#